data_AF-A0A7J3D6P9-F1
#
_entry.id   AF-A0A7J3D6P9-F1
#
_cell.length_a   1.000
_cell.length_b   1.000
_cell.length_c   1.000
_cell.angle_alpha   90.00
_cell.angle_beta   90.00
_cell.angle_gamma   90.00
#
_symmetry.space_group_name_H-M   'P 1'
#
loop_
_entity.id
_entity.type
_entity.pdbx_description
1 polymer ?
#
loop_
_entity_poly.entity_id
_entity_poly.type
_entity_poly.pdbx_seq_one_letter_code
_entity_poly.pdbx_strand_id
1 'polypeptide(L)' 'MEKPKRSGLRTSVVASAVDSLIEEDFFKEFKNSSQVLDELKRRNISSKPQSVINALNHRVPKILDRVKDEHGRWVYRKRA' A
#
# COMPACT_ATOMS: atom_id res chain seq x y z
N MET A 1 -2.04 14.38 29.60
CA MET A 1 -2.30 14.18 28.15
C MET A 1 -1.55 12.93 27.72
N GLU A 2 -2.21 11.77 27.72
CA GLU A 2 -1.60 10.52 27.25
C GLU A 2 -1.59 10.50 25.72
N LYS A 3 -0.39 10.41 25.13
CA LYS A 3 -0.23 10.19 23.69
C LYS A 3 -0.71 8.77 23.36
N PRO A 4 -1.57 8.55 22.36
CA PRO A 4 -2.04 7.21 22.07
C PRO A 4 -0.88 6.33 21.60
N LYS A 5 -0.53 5.33 22.41
CA LYS A 5 0.41 4.25 22.07
C LYS A 5 -0.18 3.44 20.92
N ARG A 6 0.10 3.86 19.68
CA ARG A 6 -0.21 3.08 18.47
C ARG A 6 0.78 1.92 18.36
N SER A 7 0.49 0.84 19.10
CA SER A 7 1.21 -0.43 19.06
C SER A 7 0.79 -1.26 17.84
N GLY A 8 1.12 -0.76 16.66
CA GLY A 8 1.15 -1.50 15.40
C GLY A 8 2.41 -1.08 14.66
N LEU A 9 2.96 -1.94 13.80
CA LEU A 9 4.10 -1.58 12.94
C LEU A 9 3.90 -0.14 12.44
N ARG A 10 4.85 0.75 12.75
CA ARG A 10 4.64 2.19 12.59
C ARG A 10 4.10 2.41 11.19
N THR A 11 3.00 3.16 11.04
CA THR A 11 2.40 3.45 9.74
C THR A 11 3.45 3.94 8.73
N SER A 12 4.53 4.56 9.22
CA SER A 12 5.71 4.93 8.45
C SER A 12 6.46 3.77 7.79
N VAL A 13 6.57 2.59 8.41
CA VAL A 13 7.25 1.41 7.84
C VAL A 13 6.44 0.85 6.68
N VAL A 14 5.12 0.70 6.83
CA VAL A 14 4.23 0.25 5.75
C VAL A 14 4.24 1.25 4.60
N ALA A 15 4.20 2.55 4.93
CA ALA A 15 4.31 3.62 3.94
C ALA A 15 5.63 3.52 3.15
N SER A 16 6.77 3.45 3.84
CA SER A 16 8.09 3.34 3.20
C SER A 16 8.19 2.08 2.33
N ALA A 17 7.64 0.95 2.78
CA ALA A 17 7.67 -0.28 2.02
C ALA A 17 6.81 -0.21 0.75
N VAL A 18 5.65 0.45 0.83
CA VAL A 18 4.84 0.73 -0.35
C VAL A 18 5.59 1.65 -1.32
N ASP A 19 6.34 2.65 -0.83
CA ASP A 19 7.15 3.51 -1.69
C ASP A 19 8.24 2.72 -2.42
N SER A 20 8.94 1.81 -1.72
CA SER A 20 9.93 0.92 -2.37
C SER A 20 9.31 0.06 -3.47
N LEU A 21 8.10 -0.46 -3.25
CA LEU A 21 7.37 -1.20 -4.30
C LEU A 21 7.04 -0.33 -5.52
N ILE A 22 6.78 0.96 -5.32
CA ILE A 22 6.53 1.91 -6.42
C ILE A 22 7.82 2.21 -7.19
N GLU A 23 8.94 2.32 -6.49
CA GLU A 23 10.27 2.52 -7.09
C GLU A 23 10.73 1.29 -7.88
N GLU A 24 10.45 0.08 -7.38
CA GLU A 24 10.80 -1.21 -8.01
C GLU A 24 9.82 -1.65 -9.13
N ASP A 25 9.01 -0.72 -9.65
CA ASP A 25 8.04 -0.95 -10.72
C ASP A 25 7.02 -2.09 -10.47
N PHE A 26 6.78 -2.45 -9.20
CA PHE A 26 5.74 -3.42 -8.83
C PHE A 26 4.34 -2.99 -9.33
N PHE A 27 4.12 -1.67 -9.37
CA PHE A 27 2.89 -1.04 -9.85
C PHE A 27 2.94 -0.68 -11.34
N LYS A 28 3.83 -1.27 -12.15
CA LYS A 28 3.79 -1.13 -13.62
C LYS A 28 2.48 -1.67 -14.20
N GLU A 29 1.95 -2.72 -13.58
CA GLU A 29 0.61 -3.24 -13.83
C GLU A 29 -0.34 -2.87 -12.68
N PHE A 30 -1.64 -3.06 -12.91
CA PHE A 30 -2.63 -2.91 -11.85
C PHE A 30 -2.45 -3.98 -10.76
N LYS A 31 -2.26 -3.53 -9.51
CA LYS A 31 -2.16 -4.38 -8.31
C LYS A 31 -3.22 -4.00 -7.30
N ASN A 32 -3.86 -4.98 -6.66
CA ASN A 32 -4.79 -4.72 -5.55
C ASN A 32 -4.07 -4.73 -4.19
N SER A 33 -4.77 -4.29 -3.14
CA SER A 33 -4.21 -4.22 -1.78
C SER A 33 -3.79 -5.58 -1.21
N SER A 34 -4.42 -6.68 -1.64
CA SER A 34 -4.05 -8.03 -1.19
C SER A 34 -2.72 -8.47 -1.79
N GLN A 35 -2.51 -8.21 -3.08
CA GLN A 35 -1.22 -8.47 -3.75
C GLN A 35 -0.08 -7.67 -3.12
N VAL A 36 -0.33 -6.40 -2.81
CA VAL A 36 0.65 -5.57 -2.09
C VAL A 36 0.93 -6.15 -0.70
N LEU A 37 -0.11 -6.56 0.03
CA LEU A 37 0.05 -7.15 1.36
C LEU A 37 0.87 -8.46 1.32
N ASP A 38 0.65 -9.30 0.33
CA ASP A 38 1.38 -10.56 0.17
C ASP A 38 2.85 -10.32 -0.20
N GLU A 39 3.12 -9.31 -1.04
CA GLU A 39 4.49 -8.90 -1.34
C GLU A 39 5.20 -8.31 -0.11
N LEU A 40 4.50 -7.50 0.69
CA LEU A 40 5.04 -7.02 1.97
C LEU A 40 5.36 -8.18 2.92
N LYS A 41 4.50 -9.20 3.01
CA LYS A 41 4.79 -10.41 3.81
C LYS A 41 6.02 -11.16 3.31
N ARG A 42 6.21 -11.29 1.99
CA ARG A 42 7.42 -11.89 1.40
C ARG A 42 8.70 -11.15 1.80
N ARG A 43 8.59 -9.84 2.01
CA ARG A 43 9.68 -8.97 2.51
C ARG A 43 9.80 -8.95 4.03
N ASN A 44 9.13 -9.85 4.76
CA ASN A 44 9.06 -9.89 6.22
C ASN A 44 8.42 -8.63 6.86
N ILE A 45 7.60 -7.90 6.10
CA ILE A 45 6.88 -6.72 6.57
C ILE A 45 5.44 -7.12 6.90
N SER A 46 5.20 -7.41 8.18
CA SER A 46 3.86 -7.71 8.67
C SER A 46 3.02 -6.43 8.73
N SER A 47 1.84 -6.46 8.11
CA SER A 47 0.93 -5.31 8.07
C SER A 47 -0.53 -5.78 8.08
N LYS A 48 -1.43 -4.87 8.46
CA LYS A 48 -2.87 -5.10 8.34
C LYS A 48 -3.34 -4.63 6.96
N PRO A 49 -4.33 -5.30 6.32
CA PRO A 49 -4.89 -4.86 5.05
C PRO A 49 -5.27 -3.37 5.04
N GLN A 50 -5.88 -2.88 6.13
CA GLN A 50 -6.28 -1.48 6.25
C GLN A 50 -5.09 -0.51 6.22
N SER A 51 -3.95 -0.89 6.82
CA SER A 51 -2.75 -0.05 6.80
C SER A 51 -2.18 0.08 5.38
N VAL A 52 -2.22 -1.01 4.60
CA VAL A 52 -1.80 -1.01 3.19
C VAL A 52 -2.75 -0.15 2.35
N ILE A 53 -4.06 -0.31 2.52
CA ILE A 53 -5.07 0.51 1.81
C ILE A 53 -4.88 1.99 2.13
N ASN A 54 -4.69 2.34 3.40
CA ASN A 54 -4.44 3.73 3.79
C ASN A 54 -3.14 4.24 3.16
N ALA A 55 -2.06 3.46 3.18
CA ALA A 55 -0.80 3.82 2.56
C ALA A 55 -0.98 4.09 1.06
N LEU A 56 -1.64 3.20 0.32
CA LEU A 56 -1.92 3.35 -1.11
C LEU A 56 -2.78 4.58 -1.41
N ASN A 57 -3.86 4.78 -0.64
CA ASN A 57 -4.76 5.93 -0.81
C ASN A 57 -4.06 7.27 -0.59
N HIS A 58 -3.02 7.34 0.25
CA HIS A 58 -2.22 8.56 0.41
C HIS A 58 -1.30 8.85 -0.79
N ARG A 59 -0.94 7.83 -1.58
CA ARG A 59 -0.16 7.97 -2.83
C ARG A 59 -1.05 8.34 -4.02
N VAL A 60 -2.34 8.07 -3.93
CA VAL A 60 -3.36 8.63 -4.83
C VAL A 60 -3.66 10.07 -4.35
N PRO A 61 -3.65 11.11 -5.21
CA PRO A 61 -3.44 11.17 -6.65
C PRO A 61 -1.99 11.54 -7.07
N LYS A 62 -1.03 11.45 -6.15
CA LYS A 62 0.35 11.95 -6.33
C LYS A 62 1.15 11.12 -7.34
N ILE A 63 1.16 9.80 -7.16
CA ILE A 63 2.05 8.88 -7.89
C ILE A 63 1.34 7.59 -8.34
N LEU A 64 0.17 7.28 -7.78
CA LEU A 64 -0.64 6.13 -8.17
C LEU A 64 -1.98 6.58 -8.76
N ASP A 65 -2.39 5.91 -9.83
CA ASP A 65 -3.77 5.87 -10.31
C ASP A 65 -4.52 4.73 -9.61
N ARG A 66 -5.85 4.89 -9.47
CA ARG A 66 -6.72 3.90 -8.84
C ARG A 66 -8.00 3.71 -9.66
N VAL A 67 -8.34 2.46 -9.99
CA VAL A 67 -9.58 2.08 -10.68
C VAL A 67 -10.21 0.87 -10.01
N LYS A 68 -11.50 0.61 -10.25
CA LYS A 68 -12.14 -0.64 -9.81
C LYS A 68 -11.94 -1.72 -10.87
N ASP A 69 -11.60 -2.93 -10.44
CA ASP A 69 -11.60 -4.12 -11.29
C ASP A 69 -13.04 -4.62 -11.56
N GLU A 70 -13.17 -5.68 -12.36
CA GLU A 70 -14.44 -6.32 -12.71
C GLU A 70 -15.21 -6.86 -11.49
N HIS A 71 -14.50 -7.08 -10.38
CA HIS A 71 -15.07 -7.53 -9.10
C HIS A 71 -15.33 -6.37 -8.13
N GLY A 72 -15.20 -5.12 -8.58
CA GLY A 72 -15.43 -3.92 -7.78
C GLY A 72 -14.32 -3.60 -6.78
N ARG A 73 -13.17 -4.28 -6.84
CA ARG A 73 -12.02 -4.06 -5.95
C ARG A 73 -11.13 -2.95 -6.48
N TRP A 74 -10.60 -2.12 -5.59
CA TRP A 74 -9.64 -1.10 -5.98
C TRP A 74 -8.29 -1.72 -6.35
N VAL A 75 -7.85 -1.45 -7.58
CA VAL A 75 -6.51 -1.74 -8.09
C VAL A 75 -5.76 -0.44 -8.34
N TYR A 76 -4.44 -0.49 -8.19
CA TYR A 76 -3.54 0.66 -8.21
C TYR A 76 -2.46 0.43 -9.27
N ARG A 77 -2.08 1.49 -9.99
CA ARG A 77 -0.98 1.49 -10.96
C ARG A 77 -0.13 2.74 -10.79
N LYS A 78 1.18 2.65 -11.02
CA LYS A 78 2.07 3.80 -11.09
C LYS A 78 1.62 4.70 -12.24
N ARG A 79 1.50 5.99 -11.94
CA ARG A 79 1.22 6.99 -12.96
C ARG A 79 2.45 7.09 -13.87
N ALA A 80 2.22 6.98 -15.18
CA ALA A 80 3.25 7.17 -16.19
C ALA A 80 3.66 8.64 -16.28
#